data_AF-A0AAN8WLT1-F1
#
_entry.id   AF-A0AAN8WLT1-F1
#
_cell.length_a   1.000
_cell.length_b   1.000
_cell.length_c   1.000
_cell.angle_alpha   90.00
_cell.angle_beta   90.00
_cell.angle_gamma   90.00
#
_symmetry.space_group_name_H-M   'P 1'
#
loop_
_entity.id
_entity.type
_entity.pdbx_description
1 polymer ?
#
loop_
_entity_poly.entity_id
_entity_poly.type
_entity_poly.pdbx_seq_one_letter_code
_entity_poly.pdbx_strand_id
1 'polypeptide(L)'
;MDDEGGTTLRDGSHELCVYKCDERGRLNAPSEWRSAPDGIGDTLSRVTRVDGAETVKFLQDVLDALFAMFSTDDGNSTQHSGHVFQALVSIFSLLEDTKFEHFKPVMDAYITGHFAAALVYKGLISCVKHLSDLCPQTEKQEPIMRCFRSLEYIFKFIIQSRLLFARATGGQNEDSFRIDVDSLFESFAHLLNMHLDNIEVAQVTLLEHLQGACDQLILVLSPGEVSNHLSNLFNATPVESTKELTRAKLSAMKNAINSSLFDDDEGREILLETICTHLRQHVEGRLELRLCGDVLSDIIIIIHKHVKSRSMHRVRWFVFACLSQASFLS
;
A
#
# COMPACT_ATOMS: atom_id res chain seq x y z
N MET A 1 35.91 -9.51 -38.18
CA MET A 1 35.56 -9.81 -36.77
C MET A 1 36.16 -8.64 -36.03
N ASP A 2 35.46 -7.52 -36.06
CA ASP A 2 36.00 -6.22 -35.68
C ASP A 2 34.95 -5.61 -34.76
N ASP A 3 35.21 -5.74 -33.45
CA ASP A 3 34.35 -5.19 -32.41
C ASP A 3 34.99 -3.87 -31.96
N GLU A 4 34.45 -2.76 -32.47
CA GLU A 4 34.84 -1.40 -32.13
C GLU A 4 34.38 -1.07 -30.70
N GLY A 5 35.27 -1.13 -29.71
CA GLY A 5 34.91 -0.64 -28.36
C GLY A 5 35.90 -0.84 -27.21
N GLY A 6 37.05 -1.50 -27.43
CA GLY A 6 38.06 -1.74 -26.38
C GLY A 6 39.38 -1.01 -26.64
N THR A 7 40.00 -0.47 -25.59
CA THR A 7 41.40 -0.01 -25.62
C THR A 7 42.26 -1.03 -24.89
N THR A 8 43.34 -1.49 -25.52
CA THR A 8 44.25 -2.48 -24.92
C THR A 8 45.52 -1.80 -24.45
N LEU A 9 45.85 -1.93 -23.17
CA LEU A 9 47.10 -1.43 -22.58
C LEU A 9 48.07 -2.60 -22.44
N ARG A 10 49.33 -2.39 -22.83
CA ARG A 10 50.38 -3.42 -22.82
C ARG A 10 51.63 -2.91 -22.10
N ASP A 11 52.20 -3.75 -21.24
CA ASP A 11 53.50 -3.49 -20.60
C ASP A 11 54.49 -4.63 -20.89
N GLY A 12 54.67 -4.92 -22.18
CA GLY A 12 55.69 -5.82 -22.71
C GLY A 12 55.48 -7.34 -22.50
N SER A 13 54.85 -7.77 -21.40
CA SER A 13 54.65 -9.19 -21.07
C SER A 13 53.20 -9.60 -20.82
N HIS A 14 52.31 -8.63 -20.60
CA HIS A 14 50.90 -8.85 -20.32
C HIS A 14 50.04 -7.84 -21.09
N GLU A 15 48.86 -8.27 -21.53
CA GLU A 15 47.86 -7.41 -22.15
C GLU A 15 46.65 -7.27 -21.23
N LEU A 16 46.24 -6.03 -20.98
CA LEU A 16 44.99 -5.71 -20.29
C LEU A 16 44.05 -5.08 -21.31
N CYS A 17 42.99 -5.80 -21.66
CA CYS A 17 41.91 -5.29 -22.50
C CYS A 17 40.90 -4.53 -21.64
N VAL A 18 40.83 -3.20 -21.80
CA VAL A 18 39.83 -2.35 -21.15
C VAL A 18 38.70 -2.10 -22.15
N TYR A 19 37.55 -2.72 -21.91
CA TYR A 19 36.35 -2.45 -22.68
C TYR A 19 35.69 -1.18 -22.14
N LYS A 20 35.26 -0.28 -23.03
CA LYS A 20 34.28 0.73 -22.65
C LYS A 20 32.98 -0.02 -22.35
N CYS A 21 32.56 -0.07 -21.09
CA CYS A 21 31.26 -0.63 -20.73
C CYS A 21 30.20 0.19 -21.48
N ASP A 22 29.62 -0.41 -22.53
CA ASP A 22 28.56 0.20 -23.30
C ASP A 22 27.38 0.46 -22.36
N GLU A 23 26.93 1.70 -22.30
CA GLU A 23 25.97 2.25 -21.32
C GLU A 23 24.54 1.70 -21.46
N ARG A 24 24.36 0.53 -22.11
CA ARG A 24 23.06 -0.09 -22.39
C ARG A 24 22.31 -0.53 -21.13
N GLY A 25 23.00 -0.64 -19.99
CA GLY A 25 22.41 -0.94 -18.68
C GLY A 25 22.15 0.27 -17.77
N ARG A 26 22.75 1.43 -18.04
CA ARG A 26 22.63 2.60 -17.17
C ARG A 26 21.29 3.29 -17.42
N LEU A 27 20.64 3.75 -16.36
CA LEU A 27 19.57 4.74 -16.47
C LEU A 27 20.16 5.98 -17.17
N ASN A 28 19.57 6.40 -18.29
CA ASN A 28 19.85 7.72 -18.85
C ASN A 28 19.56 8.75 -17.76
N ALA A 29 20.29 9.87 -17.74
CA ALA A 29 20.12 10.87 -16.68
C ALA A 29 18.62 11.25 -16.58
N PRO A 30 18.02 11.27 -15.37
CA PRO A 30 16.59 11.57 -15.23
C PRO A 30 16.18 12.91 -15.88
N SER A 31 17.12 13.84 -16.01
CA SER A 31 16.99 15.10 -16.75
C SER A 31 16.66 14.93 -18.24
N GLU A 32 17.06 13.83 -18.88
CA GLU A 32 16.89 13.58 -20.32
C GLU A 32 15.48 13.05 -20.65
N TRP A 33 14.74 12.54 -19.66
CA TRP A 33 13.42 11.94 -19.87
C TRP A 33 12.37 12.98 -20.27
N ARG A 34 12.53 14.23 -19.81
CA ARG A 34 11.68 15.37 -20.22
C ARG A 34 11.96 15.85 -21.64
N SER A 35 13.17 15.65 -22.15
CA SER A 35 13.61 16.16 -23.45
C SER A 35 13.39 15.18 -24.62
N ALA A 36 13.00 13.93 -24.33
CA ALA A 36 12.81 12.89 -25.34
C ALA A 36 11.46 12.15 -25.15
N PRO A 37 10.33 12.71 -25.61
CA PRO A 37 9.00 12.12 -25.44
C PRO A 37 8.81 10.78 -26.18
N ASP A 38 9.50 10.59 -27.31
CA ASP A 38 9.48 9.35 -28.08
C ASP A 38 10.39 8.30 -27.41
N GLY A 39 9.80 7.31 -26.73
CA GLY A 39 10.55 6.22 -26.07
C GLY A 39 10.57 6.26 -24.53
N ILE A 40 9.82 7.18 -23.90
CA ILE A 40 9.67 7.22 -22.43
C ILE A 40 9.08 5.90 -21.90
N GLY A 41 8.12 5.30 -22.61
CA GLY A 41 7.53 4.01 -22.23
C GLY A 41 8.57 2.88 -22.15
N ASP A 42 9.48 2.81 -23.12
CA ASP A 42 10.59 1.84 -23.13
C ASP A 42 11.63 2.17 -22.05
N THR A 43 11.89 3.45 -21.80
CA THR A 43 12.82 3.90 -20.75
C THR A 43 12.29 3.59 -19.34
N LEU A 44 11.00 3.84 -19.08
CA LEU A 44 10.34 3.47 -17.83
C LEU A 44 10.26 1.95 -17.67
N SER A 45 10.04 1.21 -18.76
CA SER A 45 10.14 -0.25 -18.75
C SER A 45 11.55 -0.73 -18.41
N ARG A 46 12.60 0.01 -18.80
CA ARG A 46 13.99 -0.26 -18.35
C ARG A 46 14.20 0.09 -16.88
N VAL A 47 13.59 1.14 -16.32
CA VAL A 47 13.64 1.45 -14.87
C VAL A 47 13.15 0.25 -14.05
N THR A 48 12.10 -0.44 -14.50
CA THR A 48 11.61 -1.68 -13.84
C THR A 48 12.57 -2.87 -13.93
N ARG A 49 13.65 -2.77 -14.73
CA ARG A 49 14.67 -3.81 -14.96
C ARG A 49 16.07 -3.42 -14.45
N VAL A 50 16.24 -2.20 -13.93
CA VAL A 50 17.53 -1.70 -13.45
C VAL A 50 17.88 -2.35 -12.11
N ASP A 51 19.18 -2.58 -11.89
CA ASP A 51 19.71 -3.11 -10.64
C ASP A 51 19.21 -2.23 -9.49
N GLY A 52 18.55 -2.83 -8.50
CA GLY A 52 18.03 -2.11 -7.34
C GLY A 52 19.13 -1.29 -6.63
N ALA A 53 20.40 -1.69 -6.74
CA ALA A 53 21.52 -0.93 -6.22
C ALA A 53 21.74 0.43 -6.92
N GLU A 54 21.53 0.51 -8.24
CA GLU A 54 21.64 1.78 -8.99
C GLU A 54 20.43 2.68 -8.75
N THR A 55 19.22 2.12 -8.76
CA THR A 55 17.97 2.84 -8.47
C THR A 55 18.04 3.54 -7.12
N VAL A 56 18.60 2.86 -6.12
CA VAL A 56 18.71 3.40 -4.78
C VAL A 56 19.80 4.48 -4.66
N LYS A 57 20.89 4.37 -5.42
CA LYS A 57 21.97 5.37 -5.42
C LYS A 57 21.49 6.75 -5.92
N PHE A 58 20.55 6.75 -6.85
CA PHE A 58 19.95 7.96 -7.44
C PHE A 58 18.47 8.11 -7.10
N LEU A 59 18.04 7.57 -5.94
CA LEU A 59 16.62 7.45 -5.60
C LEU A 59 15.88 8.79 -5.69
N GLN A 60 16.48 9.86 -5.16
CA GLN A 60 15.91 11.19 -5.20
C GLN A 60 15.70 11.67 -6.65
N ASP A 61 16.76 11.69 -7.47
CA ASP A 61 16.68 12.17 -8.86
C ASP A 61 15.68 11.35 -9.70
N VAL A 62 15.63 10.04 -9.46
CA VAL A 62 14.68 9.14 -10.12
C VAL A 62 13.25 9.46 -9.71
N LEU A 63 12.97 9.59 -8.41
CA LEU A 63 11.62 9.89 -7.92
C LEU A 63 11.16 11.30 -8.36
N ASP A 64 12.04 12.29 -8.28
CA ASP A 64 11.74 13.65 -8.74
C ASP A 64 11.35 13.65 -10.22
N ALA A 65 12.11 12.97 -11.08
CA ALA A 65 11.78 12.86 -12.49
C ALA A 65 10.47 12.09 -12.75
N LEU A 66 10.22 11.00 -12.02
CA LEU A 66 8.98 10.24 -12.14
C LEU A 66 7.76 11.09 -11.78
N PHE A 67 7.76 11.74 -10.62
CA PHE A 67 6.64 12.60 -10.21
C PHE A 67 6.48 13.83 -11.10
N ALA A 68 7.59 14.36 -11.62
CA ALA A 68 7.59 15.45 -12.59
C ALA A 68 6.98 15.08 -13.96
N MET A 69 6.83 13.79 -14.29
CA MET A 69 6.13 13.28 -15.47
C MET A 69 4.72 12.73 -15.14
N PHE A 70 4.40 12.59 -13.86
CA PHE A 70 3.18 11.91 -13.41
C PHE A 70 1.92 12.75 -13.65
N SER A 71 1.98 14.06 -13.44
CA SER A 71 0.86 14.98 -13.63
C SER A 71 1.28 16.22 -14.42
N THR A 72 0.31 16.88 -15.06
CA THR A 72 0.49 18.22 -15.63
C THR A 72 0.59 19.27 -14.52
N ASP A 73 0.92 20.50 -14.89
CA ASP A 73 0.98 21.64 -13.95
C ASP A 73 -0.39 21.93 -13.30
N ASP A 74 -1.49 21.54 -13.95
CA ASP A 74 -2.86 21.64 -13.43
C ASP A 74 -3.29 20.42 -12.58
N GLY A 75 -2.41 19.44 -12.40
CA GLY A 75 -2.66 18.24 -11.60
C GLY A 75 -3.43 17.13 -12.32
N ASN A 76 -3.63 17.24 -13.63
CA ASN A 76 -4.26 16.18 -14.43
C ASN A 76 -3.26 15.08 -14.79
N SER A 77 -3.71 13.83 -14.90
CA SER A 77 -2.88 12.73 -15.36
C SER A 77 -2.38 12.97 -16.80
N THR A 78 -1.14 12.57 -17.06
CA THR A 78 -0.53 12.57 -18.39
C THR A 78 -0.77 11.23 -19.09
N GLN A 79 -0.47 11.16 -20.39
CA GLN A 79 -0.46 9.88 -21.12
C GLN A 79 0.54 8.85 -20.57
N HIS A 80 1.50 9.30 -19.74
CA HIS A 80 2.54 8.45 -19.16
C HIS A 80 2.25 8.05 -17.70
N SER A 81 1.23 8.61 -17.05
CA SER A 81 0.96 8.38 -15.61
C SER A 81 0.88 6.91 -15.23
N GLY A 82 0.25 6.07 -16.08
CA GLY A 82 0.18 4.63 -15.82
C GLY A 82 1.56 3.94 -15.82
N HIS A 83 2.43 4.29 -16.77
CA HIS A 83 3.79 3.76 -16.84
C HIS A 83 4.66 4.27 -15.69
N VAL A 84 4.51 5.55 -15.33
CA VAL A 84 5.19 6.14 -14.17
C VAL A 84 4.73 5.47 -12.88
N PHE A 85 3.43 5.22 -12.71
CA PHE A 85 2.90 4.50 -11.56
C PHE A 85 3.48 3.09 -11.46
N GLN A 86 3.56 2.36 -12.57
CA GLN A 86 4.19 1.05 -12.61
C GLN A 86 5.66 1.10 -12.17
N ALA A 87 6.41 2.10 -12.62
CA ALA A 87 7.80 2.30 -12.20
C ALA A 87 7.90 2.62 -10.70
N LEU A 88 7.02 3.47 -10.17
CA LEU A 88 6.96 3.78 -8.73
C LEU A 88 6.67 2.53 -7.89
N VAL A 89 5.66 1.75 -8.28
CA VAL A 89 5.33 0.47 -7.60
C VAL A 89 6.52 -0.49 -7.64
N SER A 90 7.21 -0.60 -8.77
CA SER A 90 8.45 -1.39 -8.86
C SER A 90 9.52 -0.92 -7.88
N ILE A 91 9.72 0.39 -7.71
CA ILE A 91 10.68 0.95 -6.75
C ILE A 91 10.24 0.65 -5.32
N PHE A 92 8.96 0.84 -4.98
CA PHE A 92 8.44 0.58 -3.64
C PHE A 92 8.52 -0.89 -3.26
N SER A 93 8.25 -1.79 -4.22
CA SER A 93 8.38 -3.24 -4.00
C SER A 93 9.82 -3.69 -3.76
N LEU A 94 10.85 -2.91 -4.18
CA LEU A 94 12.23 -3.22 -3.81
C LEU A 94 12.44 -3.15 -2.30
N LEU A 95 11.75 -2.24 -1.61
CA LEU A 95 11.90 -2.02 -0.16
C LEU A 95 11.33 -3.17 0.69
N GLU A 96 10.61 -4.11 0.07
CA GLU A 96 10.12 -5.33 0.72
C GLU A 96 11.19 -6.42 0.79
N ASP A 97 12.16 -6.39 -0.12
CA ASP A 97 13.29 -7.30 -0.08
C ASP A 97 14.23 -6.89 1.06
N THR A 98 14.50 -7.83 1.96
CA THR A 98 15.44 -7.69 3.10
C THR A 98 16.80 -7.12 2.70
N LYS A 99 17.25 -7.33 1.44
CA LYS A 99 18.46 -6.74 0.88
C LYS A 99 18.42 -5.20 0.81
N PHE A 100 17.23 -4.63 0.67
CA PHE A 100 17.02 -3.20 0.49
C PHE A 100 16.29 -2.54 1.68
N GLU A 101 16.02 -3.29 2.75
CA GLU A 101 15.33 -2.78 3.94
C GLU A 101 16.03 -1.56 4.56
N HIS A 102 17.36 -1.50 4.49
CA HIS A 102 18.17 -0.38 5.02
C HIS A 102 17.92 0.94 4.29
N PHE A 103 17.21 0.92 3.15
CA PHE A 103 16.85 2.10 2.38
C PHE A 103 15.48 2.68 2.74
N LYS A 104 14.67 1.99 3.56
CA LYS A 104 13.41 2.53 4.09
C LYS A 104 13.61 3.92 4.75
N PRO A 105 14.62 4.14 5.63
CA PRO A 105 14.87 5.46 6.19
C PRO A 105 15.24 6.53 5.15
N VAL A 106 15.89 6.15 4.05
CA VAL A 106 16.25 7.07 2.95
C VAL A 106 15.00 7.49 2.19
N MET A 107 14.11 6.54 1.89
CA MET A 107 12.81 6.83 1.28
C MET A 107 11.97 7.74 2.17
N ASP A 108 11.89 7.45 3.47
CA ASP A 108 11.13 8.27 4.43
C ASP A 108 11.70 9.70 4.56
N ALA A 109 13.04 9.85 4.54
CA ALA A 109 13.69 11.16 4.53
C ALA A 109 13.43 11.94 3.24
N TYR A 110 13.36 11.27 2.09
CA TYR A 110 12.98 11.89 0.83
C TYR A 110 11.52 12.37 0.87
N ILE A 111 10.58 11.52 1.29
CA ILE A 111 9.16 11.86 1.38
C ILE A 111 8.95 13.08 2.28
N THR A 112 9.55 13.10 3.46
CA THR A 112 9.33 14.17 4.44
C THR A 112 10.10 15.45 4.14
N GLY A 113 11.32 15.34 3.57
CA GLY A 113 12.24 16.48 3.43
C GLY A 113 12.40 17.06 2.03
N HIS A 114 12.15 16.28 0.97
CA HIS A 114 12.51 16.67 -0.41
C HIS A 114 11.32 16.65 -1.37
N PHE A 115 10.42 15.68 -1.20
CA PHE A 115 9.27 15.52 -2.09
C PHE A 115 8.42 16.80 -2.12
N ALA A 116 8.17 17.31 -3.33
CA ALA A 116 7.52 18.61 -3.55
C ALA A 116 6.30 18.54 -4.50
N ALA A 117 5.88 17.35 -4.93
CA ALA A 117 4.78 17.22 -5.90
C ALA A 117 3.41 17.31 -5.21
N ALA A 118 2.84 18.52 -5.11
CA ALA A 118 1.58 18.78 -4.40
C ALA A 118 0.31 18.30 -5.13
N LEU A 119 0.39 17.97 -6.43
CA LEU A 119 -0.80 17.69 -7.25
C LEU A 119 -0.96 16.22 -7.65
N VAL A 120 -0.06 15.34 -7.21
CA VAL A 120 -0.03 13.94 -7.68
C VAL A 120 -0.97 13.01 -6.90
N TYR A 121 -1.42 13.39 -5.69
CA TYR A 121 -2.23 12.52 -4.83
C TYR A 121 -3.49 11.97 -5.54
N LYS A 122 -4.20 12.79 -6.32
CA LYS A 122 -5.40 12.37 -7.07
C LYS A 122 -5.07 11.27 -8.09
N GLY A 123 -4.02 11.48 -8.86
CA GLY A 123 -3.58 10.50 -9.85
C GLY A 123 -3.11 9.20 -9.19
N LEU A 124 -2.41 9.28 -8.04
CA LEU A 124 -1.99 8.08 -7.30
C LEU A 124 -3.19 7.28 -6.78
N ILE A 125 -4.17 7.94 -6.15
CA ILE A 125 -5.42 7.30 -5.71
C ILE A 125 -6.13 6.65 -6.90
N SER A 126 -6.26 7.38 -8.01
CA SER A 126 -6.88 6.89 -9.24
C SER A 126 -6.17 5.66 -9.82
N CYS A 127 -4.83 5.62 -9.81
CA CYS A 127 -4.06 4.47 -10.26
C CYS A 127 -4.25 3.23 -9.39
N VAL A 128 -4.25 3.37 -8.06
CA VAL A 128 -4.54 2.25 -7.14
C VAL A 128 -5.95 1.74 -7.36
N LYS A 129 -6.92 2.65 -7.46
CA LYS A 129 -8.32 2.31 -7.74
C LYS A 129 -8.46 1.54 -9.05
N HIS A 130 -7.83 2.02 -10.11
CA HIS A 130 -7.85 1.38 -11.42
C HIS A 130 -7.29 -0.05 -11.37
N LEU A 131 -6.20 -0.29 -10.65
CA LEU A 131 -5.66 -1.65 -10.49
C LEU A 131 -6.59 -2.57 -9.69
N SER A 132 -7.28 -2.05 -8.67
CA SER A 132 -8.32 -2.80 -7.96
C SER A 132 -9.48 -3.19 -8.88
N ASP A 133 -9.97 -2.24 -9.67
CA ASP A 133 -11.09 -2.45 -10.61
C ASP A 133 -10.71 -3.39 -11.76
N LEU A 134 -9.44 -3.38 -12.18
CA LEU A 134 -8.90 -4.23 -13.24
C LEU A 134 -8.67 -5.68 -12.78
N CYS A 135 -8.48 -5.90 -11.48
CA CYS A 135 -8.18 -7.20 -10.89
C CYS A 135 -9.07 -8.36 -11.37
N PRO A 136 -10.41 -8.26 -11.36
CA PRO A 136 -11.26 -9.34 -11.86
C PRO A 136 -11.25 -9.50 -13.39
N GLN A 137 -10.70 -8.53 -14.13
CA GLN A 137 -10.75 -8.45 -15.59
C GLN A 137 -9.46 -8.95 -16.27
N THR A 138 -8.41 -9.27 -15.50
CA THR A 138 -7.09 -9.61 -16.04
C THR A 138 -6.54 -10.91 -15.46
N GLU A 139 -5.81 -11.67 -16.28
CA GLU A 139 -5.02 -12.81 -15.81
C GLU A 139 -3.66 -12.36 -15.22
N LYS A 140 -3.23 -11.12 -15.52
CA LYS A 140 -1.96 -10.57 -15.07
C LYS A 140 -2.09 -9.97 -13.67
N GLN A 141 -2.12 -10.84 -12.65
CA GLN A 141 -2.30 -10.44 -11.24
C GLN A 141 -1.04 -9.81 -10.61
N GLU A 142 0.15 -10.17 -11.08
CA GLU A 142 1.42 -9.75 -10.43
C GLU A 142 1.61 -8.22 -10.28
N PRO A 143 1.27 -7.35 -11.26
CA PRO A 143 1.33 -5.90 -11.07
C PRO A 143 0.38 -5.39 -9.97
N ILE A 144 -0.79 -6.00 -9.83
CA ILE A 144 -1.80 -5.65 -8.83
C ILE A 144 -1.31 -6.05 -7.44
N MET A 145 -0.76 -7.26 -7.35
CA MET A 145 -0.12 -7.77 -6.13
C MET A 145 0.99 -6.85 -5.63
N ARG A 146 1.88 -6.39 -6.52
CA ARG A 146 2.93 -5.43 -6.17
C ARG A 146 2.38 -4.08 -5.70
N CYS A 147 1.29 -3.61 -6.31
CA CYS A 147 0.61 -2.40 -5.87
C CYS A 147 0.08 -2.54 -4.44
N PHE A 148 -0.64 -3.63 -4.15
CA PHE A 148 -1.19 -3.89 -2.82
C PHE A 148 -0.11 -4.05 -1.75
N ARG A 149 0.95 -4.78 -2.07
CA ARG A 149 2.16 -4.90 -1.26
C ARG A 149 2.79 -3.54 -0.92
N SER A 150 2.81 -2.64 -1.91
CA SER A 150 3.40 -1.30 -1.78
C SER A 150 2.48 -0.24 -1.15
N LEU A 151 1.30 -0.61 -0.62
CA LEU A 151 0.29 0.36 -0.15
C LEU A 151 0.83 1.35 0.89
N GLU A 152 1.68 0.91 1.82
CA GLU A 152 2.29 1.79 2.83
C GLU A 152 3.00 2.99 2.17
N TYR A 153 3.91 2.74 1.23
CA TYR A 153 4.66 3.80 0.57
C TYR A 153 3.80 4.60 -0.40
N ILE A 154 2.88 3.95 -1.12
CA ILE A 154 1.94 4.67 -1.98
C ILE A 154 1.14 5.69 -1.16
N PHE A 155 0.62 5.27 0.00
CA PHE A 155 -0.13 6.17 0.88
C PHE A 155 0.76 7.22 1.54
N LYS A 156 2.02 6.93 1.91
CA LYS A 156 2.97 7.96 2.37
C LYS A 156 3.09 9.10 1.34
N PHE A 157 3.21 8.77 0.05
CA PHE A 157 3.25 9.77 -1.02
C PHE A 157 1.91 10.49 -1.24
N ILE A 158 0.78 9.77 -1.22
CA ILE A 158 -0.56 10.37 -1.32
C ILE A 158 -0.76 11.40 -0.21
N ILE A 159 -0.47 11.02 1.04
CA ILE A 159 -0.66 11.89 2.21
C ILE A 159 0.30 13.08 2.18
N GLN A 160 1.58 12.86 1.87
CA GLN A 160 2.52 13.97 1.78
C GLN A 160 2.13 14.96 0.66
N SER A 161 1.71 14.45 -0.51
CA SER A 161 1.22 15.29 -1.61
C SER A 161 -0.02 16.09 -1.19
N ARG A 162 -0.96 15.45 -0.47
CA ARG A 162 -2.15 16.11 0.10
C ARG A 162 -1.79 17.20 1.12
N LEU A 163 -0.84 16.95 2.01
CA LEU A 163 -0.37 17.92 3.00
C LEU A 163 0.30 19.14 2.34
N LEU A 164 1.10 18.91 1.30
CA LEU A 164 1.71 19.98 0.49
C LEU A 164 0.62 20.83 -0.19
N PHE A 165 -0.38 20.19 -0.79
CA PHE A 165 -1.51 20.89 -1.41
C PHE A 165 -2.30 21.72 -0.40
N ALA A 166 -2.63 21.13 0.76
CA ALA A 166 -3.38 21.81 1.81
C ALA A 166 -2.60 23.04 2.32
N ARG A 167 -1.28 22.92 2.48
CA ARG A 167 -0.41 24.04 2.85
C ARG A 167 -0.40 25.14 1.80
N ALA A 168 -0.33 24.79 0.51
CA ALA A 168 -0.30 25.76 -0.58
C ALA A 168 -1.63 26.48 -0.82
N THR A 169 -2.75 25.82 -0.53
CA THR A 169 -4.11 26.33 -0.83
C THR A 169 -4.90 26.81 0.39
N GLY A 170 -4.35 26.66 1.60
CA GLY A 170 -5.05 26.99 2.83
C GLY A 170 -6.18 26.00 3.17
N GLY A 171 -5.99 24.71 2.85
CA GLY A 171 -6.94 23.64 3.20
C GLY A 171 -8.07 23.41 2.19
N GLN A 172 -7.97 23.91 0.96
CA GLN A 172 -9.01 23.65 -0.04
C GLN A 172 -9.07 22.16 -0.44
N ASN A 173 -10.20 21.77 -1.04
CA ASN A 173 -10.47 20.44 -1.59
C ASN A 173 -10.41 19.29 -0.57
N GLU A 174 -10.71 19.56 0.70
CA GLU A 174 -10.85 18.51 1.72
C GLU A 174 -11.92 17.48 1.36
N ASP A 175 -13.12 17.92 1.00
CA ASP A 175 -14.22 17.01 0.63
C ASP A 175 -13.90 16.22 -0.63
N SER A 176 -13.25 16.86 -1.63
CA SER A 176 -12.81 16.15 -2.84
C SER A 176 -11.81 15.05 -2.51
N PHE A 177 -10.89 15.28 -1.57
CA PHE A 177 -9.94 14.24 -1.15
C PHE A 177 -10.66 13.09 -0.44
N ARG A 178 -11.62 13.39 0.45
CA ARG A 178 -12.43 12.37 1.12
C ARG A 178 -13.20 11.52 0.11
N ILE A 179 -13.86 12.15 -0.87
CA ILE A 179 -14.58 11.47 -1.96
C ILE A 179 -13.64 10.54 -2.76
N ASP A 180 -12.42 11.00 -3.07
CA ASP A 180 -11.44 10.19 -3.81
C ASP A 180 -11.01 8.94 -2.98
N VAL A 181 -10.83 9.10 -1.67
CA VAL A 181 -10.51 8.00 -0.74
C VAL A 181 -11.70 7.06 -0.57
N ASP A 182 -12.90 7.57 -0.34
CA ASP A 182 -14.16 6.80 -0.27
C ASP A 182 -14.30 5.90 -1.50
N SER A 183 -14.15 6.49 -2.69
CA SER A 183 -14.28 5.76 -3.95
C SER A 183 -13.21 4.67 -4.12
N LEU A 184 -11.98 4.88 -3.63
CA LEU A 184 -10.94 3.85 -3.62
C LEU A 184 -11.30 2.69 -2.69
N PHE A 185 -11.76 2.99 -1.47
CA PHE A 185 -12.14 1.96 -0.50
C PHE A 185 -13.41 1.20 -0.91
N GLU A 186 -14.33 1.84 -1.63
CA GLU A 186 -15.46 1.17 -2.29
C GLU A 186 -14.97 0.16 -3.35
N SER A 187 -13.97 0.53 -4.16
CA SER A 187 -13.34 -0.40 -5.13
C SER A 187 -12.66 -1.59 -4.44
N PHE A 188 -11.99 -1.36 -3.30
CA PHE A 188 -11.44 -2.44 -2.47
C PHE A 188 -12.53 -3.35 -1.89
N ALA A 189 -13.61 -2.76 -1.36
CA ALA A 189 -14.75 -3.51 -0.83
C ALA A 189 -15.40 -4.36 -1.92
N HIS A 190 -15.57 -3.81 -3.13
CA HIS A 190 -16.08 -4.55 -4.27
C HIS A 190 -15.20 -5.75 -4.59
N LEU A 191 -13.88 -5.54 -4.68
CA LEU A 191 -12.91 -6.62 -4.94
C LEU A 191 -12.99 -7.73 -3.88
N LEU A 192 -13.05 -7.38 -2.59
CA LEU A 192 -13.12 -8.36 -1.49
C LEU A 192 -14.43 -9.16 -1.46
N ASN A 193 -15.52 -8.62 -2.02
CA ASN A 193 -16.81 -9.29 -2.11
C ASN A 193 -16.94 -10.21 -3.34
N MET A 194 -15.95 -10.24 -4.23
CA MET A 194 -15.97 -11.10 -5.41
C MET A 194 -15.57 -12.54 -5.07
N HIS A 195 -16.22 -13.49 -5.74
CA HIS A 195 -16.00 -14.92 -5.54
C HIS A 195 -15.40 -15.52 -6.82
N LEU A 196 -14.13 -15.20 -7.09
CA LEU A 196 -13.39 -15.68 -8.26
C LEU A 196 -12.06 -16.28 -7.82
N ASP A 197 -11.78 -17.51 -8.24
CA ASP A 197 -10.56 -18.24 -7.80
C ASP A 197 -9.27 -17.53 -8.23
N ASN A 198 -9.28 -16.82 -9.37
CA ASN A 198 -8.09 -16.18 -9.94
C ASN A 198 -7.68 -14.87 -9.25
N ILE A 199 -8.49 -14.33 -8.33
CA ILE A 199 -8.19 -13.06 -7.61
C ILE A 199 -7.97 -13.26 -6.11
N GLU A 200 -8.14 -14.48 -5.59
CA GLU A 200 -8.04 -14.75 -4.14
C GLU A 200 -6.70 -14.28 -3.56
N VAL A 201 -5.61 -14.55 -4.29
CA VAL A 201 -4.26 -14.15 -3.88
C VAL A 201 -4.14 -12.61 -3.78
N ALA A 202 -4.85 -11.87 -4.64
CA ALA A 202 -4.92 -10.42 -4.59
C ALA A 202 -5.78 -9.90 -3.44
N GLN A 203 -6.92 -10.55 -3.16
CA GLN A 203 -7.75 -10.23 -2.00
C GLN A 203 -7.00 -10.43 -0.67
N VAL A 204 -6.29 -11.57 -0.53
CA VAL A 204 -5.42 -11.86 0.61
C VAL A 204 -4.36 -10.78 0.77
N THR A 205 -3.65 -10.45 -0.32
CA THR A 205 -2.56 -9.47 -0.28
C THR A 205 -3.03 -8.08 0.06
N LEU A 206 -4.20 -7.67 -0.44
CA LEU A 206 -4.83 -6.41 -0.06
C LEU A 206 -5.00 -6.38 1.47
N LEU A 207 -5.70 -7.36 2.05
CA LEU A 207 -5.96 -7.43 3.49
C LEU A 207 -4.68 -7.43 4.34
N GLU A 208 -3.65 -8.14 3.91
CA GLU A 208 -2.35 -8.20 4.62
C GLU A 208 -1.63 -6.85 4.68
N HIS A 209 -1.83 -5.98 3.69
CA HIS A 209 -1.10 -4.70 3.56
C HIS A 209 -1.97 -3.45 3.82
N LEU A 210 -3.27 -3.63 4.11
CA LEU A 210 -4.20 -2.53 4.43
C LEU A 210 -3.74 -1.64 5.58
N GLN A 211 -3.08 -2.21 6.59
CA GLN A 211 -2.66 -1.46 7.78
C GLN A 211 -1.74 -0.29 7.41
N GLY A 212 -0.81 -0.50 6.46
CA GLY A 212 0.09 0.55 6.01
C GLY A 212 -0.62 1.76 5.39
N ALA A 213 -1.75 1.55 4.72
CA ALA A 213 -2.58 2.65 4.22
C ALA A 213 -3.32 3.37 5.35
N CYS A 214 -3.86 2.61 6.31
CA CYS A 214 -4.59 3.16 7.46
C CYS A 214 -3.70 4.04 8.34
N ASP A 215 -2.47 3.59 8.62
CA ASP A 215 -1.47 4.33 9.41
C ASP A 215 -1.11 5.69 8.80
N GLN A 216 -1.25 5.83 7.49
CA GLN A 216 -1.04 7.10 6.80
C GLN A 216 -2.31 7.95 6.79
N LEU A 217 -3.48 7.35 6.57
CA LEU A 217 -4.75 8.07 6.48
C LEU A 217 -5.11 8.81 7.78
N ILE A 218 -4.77 8.25 8.96
CA ILE A 218 -5.00 8.90 10.25
C ILE A 218 -4.27 10.25 10.42
N LEU A 219 -3.31 10.57 9.54
CA LEU A 219 -2.61 11.86 9.55
C LEU A 219 -3.46 13.00 8.95
N VAL A 220 -4.52 12.68 8.21
CA VAL A 220 -5.38 13.66 7.52
C VAL A 220 -6.87 13.40 7.67
N LEU A 221 -7.27 12.19 8.10
CA LEU A 221 -8.63 11.81 8.45
C LEU A 221 -8.72 11.51 9.95
N SER A 222 -9.91 11.64 10.51
CA SER A 222 -10.17 11.21 11.89
C SER A 222 -10.05 9.68 12.03
N PRO A 223 -9.69 9.18 13.23
CA PRO A 223 -9.70 7.73 13.49
C PRO A 223 -11.06 7.08 13.23
N GLY A 224 -12.17 7.80 13.45
CA GLY A 224 -13.53 7.34 13.13
C GLY A 224 -13.74 7.12 11.63
N GLU A 225 -13.31 8.05 10.78
CA GLU A 225 -13.37 7.91 9.31
C GLU A 225 -12.58 6.67 8.84
N VAL A 226 -11.32 6.52 9.28
CA VAL A 226 -10.48 5.36 8.93
C VAL A 226 -11.08 4.05 9.44
N SER A 227 -11.68 4.06 10.63
CA SER A 227 -12.36 2.90 11.21
C SER A 227 -13.59 2.50 10.40
N ASN A 228 -14.38 3.47 9.90
CA ASN A 228 -15.52 3.18 9.01
C ASN A 228 -15.07 2.51 7.70
N HIS A 229 -13.98 2.98 7.10
CA HIS A 229 -13.41 2.35 5.91
C HIS A 229 -13.02 0.89 6.18
N LEU A 230 -12.28 0.62 7.26
CA LEU A 230 -11.90 -0.75 7.63
C LEU A 230 -13.12 -1.63 7.92
N SER A 231 -14.10 -1.12 8.66
CA SER A 231 -15.33 -1.84 8.96
C SER A 231 -16.09 -2.21 7.68
N ASN A 232 -16.15 -1.30 6.71
CA ASN A 232 -16.76 -1.57 5.40
C ASN A 232 -16.03 -2.68 4.65
N LEU A 233 -14.68 -2.70 4.65
CA LEU A 233 -13.91 -3.78 4.03
C LEU A 233 -14.14 -5.13 4.72
N PHE A 234 -14.17 -5.17 6.05
CA PHE A 234 -14.46 -6.38 6.81
C PHE A 234 -15.88 -6.91 6.55
N ASN A 235 -16.86 -6.02 6.46
CA ASN A 235 -18.24 -6.37 6.14
C ASN A 235 -18.41 -6.83 4.69
N ALA A 236 -17.64 -6.27 3.75
CA ALA A 236 -17.65 -6.68 2.35
C ALA A 236 -16.98 -8.04 2.12
N THR A 237 -16.06 -8.45 3.00
CA THR A 237 -15.39 -9.75 2.90
C THR A 237 -16.31 -10.87 3.42
N PRO A 238 -16.69 -11.87 2.60
CA PRO A 238 -17.59 -12.95 3.00
C PRO A 238 -17.10 -13.71 4.24
N VAL A 239 -18.03 -14.09 5.12
CA VAL A 239 -17.75 -14.93 6.31
C VAL A 239 -17.32 -16.33 5.88
N GLU A 240 -18.09 -16.94 4.99
CA GLU A 240 -17.77 -18.21 4.34
C GLU A 240 -16.88 -17.92 3.14
N SER A 241 -15.57 -17.96 3.34
CA SER A 241 -14.57 -17.81 2.30
C SER A 241 -13.53 -18.94 2.41
N THR A 242 -12.54 -18.92 1.53
CA THR A 242 -11.40 -19.84 1.64
C THR A 242 -10.67 -19.64 2.97
N LYS A 243 -9.90 -20.66 3.35
CA LYS A 243 -9.15 -20.63 4.60
C LYS A 243 -8.15 -19.48 4.61
N GLU A 244 -7.48 -19.26 3.49
CA GLU A 244 -6.47 -18.23 3.28
C GLU A 244 -7.08 -16.84 3.41
N LEU A 245 -8.22 -16.58 2.75
CA LEU A 245 -8.92 -15.29 2.85
C LEU A 245 -9.46 -15.03 4.26
N THR A 246 -10.01 -16.06 4.92
CA THR A 246 -10.45 -15.96 6.32
C THR A 246 -9.28 -15.61 7.25
N ARG A 247 -8.11 -16.23 7.07
CA ARG A 247 -6.91 -15.93 7.86
C ARG A 247 -6.43 -14.49 7.64
N ALA A 248 -6.39 -14.04 6.39
CA ALA A 248 -6.01 -12.68 6.05
C ALA A 248 -6.95 -11.65 6.69
N LYS A 249 -8.27 -11.89 6.64
CA LYS A 249 -9.30 -11.05 7.27
C LYS A 249 -9.11 -10.96 8.78
N LEU A 250 -8.98 -12.09 9.47
CA LEU A 250 -8.77 -12.12 10.93
C LEU A 250 -7.44 -11.46 11.34
N SER A 251 -6.40 -11.61 10.52
CA SER A 251 -5.12 -10.93 10.73
C SER A 251 -5.24 -9.42 10.57
N ALA A 252 -5.96 -8.95 9.55
CA ALA A 252 -6.24 -7.52 9.36
C ALA A 252 -7.05 -6.93 10.53
N MET A 253 -8.04 -7.66 11.06
CA MET A 253 -8.76 -7.27 12.28
C MET A 253 -7.84 -7.18 13.49
N LYS A 254 -6.93 -8.15 13.66
CA LYS A 254 -5.92 -8.14 14.71
C LYS A 254 -5.00 -6.91 14.62
N ASN A 255 -4.56 -6.57 13.42
CA ASN A 255 -3.73 -5.38 13.18
C ASN A 255 -4.49 -4.10 13.52
N ALA A 256 -5.76 -3.99 13.09
CA ALA A 256 -6.60 -2.84 13.41
C ALA A 256 -6.75 -2.66 14.93
N ILE A 257 -6.97 -3.75 15.68
CA ILE A 257 -7.03 -3.75 17.16
C ILE A 257 -5.75 -3.21 17.79
N ASN A 258 -4.59 -3.60 17.27
CA ASN A 258 -3.30 -3.19 17.81
C ASN A 258 -2.79 -1.85 17.26
N SER A 259 -3.60 -1.15 16.47
CA SER A 259 -3.24 0.16 15.89
C SER A 259 -3.70 1.33 16.77
N SER A 260 -3.23 2.53 16.45
CA SER A 260 -3.65 3.78 17.10
C SER A 260 -5.13 4.11 16.92
N LEU A 261 -5.85 3.45 16.00
CA LEU A 261 -7.30 3.58 15.86
C LEU A 261 -8.04 3.16 17.14
N PHE A 262 -7.47 2.26 17.93
CA PHE A 262 -8.06 1.80 19.19
C PHE A 262 -7.75 2.70 20.39
N ASP A 263 -6.82 3.66 20.25
CA ASP A 263 -6.59 4.68 21.27
C ASP A 263 -7.75 5.70 21.30
N ASP A 264 -8.38 5.94 20.15
CA ASP A 264 -9.54 6.82 19.99
C ASP A 264 -10.86 6.15 20.43
N ASP A 265 -11.76 6.91 21.05
CA ASP A 265 -13.03 6.38 21.57
C ASP A 265 -14.00 5.98 20.44
N GLU A 266 -14.10 6.81 19.39
CA GLU A 266 -15.02 6.61 18.26
C GLU A 266 -14.52 5.47 17.36
N GLY A 267 -13.24 5.50 16.98
CA GLY A 267 -12.61 4.44 16.19
C GLY A 267 -12.70 3.07 16.88
N ARG A 268 -12.43 3.03 18.18
CA ARG A 268 -12.57 1.81 18.99
C ARG A 268 -14.01 1.29 19.03
N GLU A 269 -15.01 2.16 19.15
CA GLU A 269 -16.43 1.74 19.16
C GLU A 269 -16.83 1.08 17.83
N ILE A 270 -16.53 1.73 16.71
CA ILE A 270 -16.83 1.26 15.35
C ILE A 270 -16.18 -0.10 15.07
N LEU A 271 -14.87 -0.21 15.35
CA LEU A 271 -14.12 -1.43 15.07
C LEU A 271 -14.50 -2.56 16.01
N LEU A 272 -14.73 -2.31 17.31
CA LEU A 272 -15.17 -3.36 18.23
C LEU A 272 -16.52 -3.95 17.84
N GLU A 273 -17.50 -3.12 17.48
CA GLU A 273 -18.81 -3.61 17.03
C GLU A 273 -18.66 -4.52 15.80
N THR A 274 -17.87 -4.07 14.82
CA THR A 274 -17.67 -4.79 13.58
C THR A 274 -16.91 -6.11 13.81
N ILE A 275 -15.73 -6.04 14.44
CA ILE A 275 -14.87 -7.20 14.65
C ILE A 275 -15.57 -8.24 15.54
N CYS A 276 -16.25 -7.83 16.60
CA CYS A 276 -16.94 -8.78 17.46
C CYS A 276 -18.09 -9.50 16.73
N THR A 277 -18.78 -8.81 15.81
CA THR A 277 -19.80 -9.43 14.95
C THR A 277 -19.20 -10.52 14.08
N HIS A 278 -18.09 -10.25 13.39
CA HIS A 278 -17.40 -11.24 12.57
C HIS A 278 -16.85 -12.39 13.41
N LEU A 279 -16.19 -12.11 14.53
CA LEU A 279 -15.67 -13.17 15.42
C LEU A 279 -16.77 -14.13 15.88
N ARG A 280 -17.97 -13.62 16.18
CA ARG A 280 -19.11 -14.49 16.50
C ARG A 280 -19.42 -15.43 15.33
N GLN A 281 -19.57 -14.88 14.12
CA GLN A 281 -19.91 -15.67 12.94
C GLN A 281 -18.83 -16.73 12.63
N HIS A 282 -17.54 -16.37 12.72
CA HIS A 282 -16.43 -17.30 12.53
C HIS A 282 -16.37 -18.39 13.61
N VAL A 283 -16.64 -18.06 14.89
CA VAL A 283 -16.69 -19.04 15.98
C VAL A 283 -17.87 -20.00 15.84
N GLU A 284 -19.06 -19.49 15.53
CA GLU A 284 -20.26 -20.29 15.26
C GLU A 284 -20.04 -21.24 14.07
N GLY A 285 -19.39 -20.75 13.01
CA GLY A 285 -19.00 -21.53 11.83
C GLY A 285 -17.78 -22.44 12.03
N ARG A 286 -17.14 -22.43 13.21
CA ARG A 286 -15.89 -23.16 13.51
C ARG A 286 -14.73 -22.85 12.56
N LEU A 287 -14.66 -21.62 12.05
CA LEU A 287 -13.65 -21.14 11.10
C LEU A 287 -12.47 -20.51 11.86
N GLU A 288 -11.24 -20.98 11.58
CA GLU A 288 -9.98 -20.41 12.12
C GLU A 288 -10.03 -20.08 13.63
N LEU A 289 -10.58 -21.00 14.44
CA LEU A 289 -10.83 -20.79 15.88
C LEU A 289 -9.60 -20.32 16.67
N ARG A 290 -8.40 -20.76 16.28
CA ARG A 290 -7.15 -20.30 16.90
C ARG A 290 -6.93 -18.81 16.71
N LEU A 291 -7.08 -18.31 15.47
CA LEU A 291 -6.93 -16.88 15.19
C LEU A 291 -8.07 -16.08 15.83
N CYS A 292 -9.30 -16.60 15.84
CA CYS A 292 -10.39 -15.97 16.59
C CYS A 292 -10.03 -15.80 18.08
N GLY A 293 -9.42 -16.83 18.69
CA GLY A 293 -8.91 -16.76 20.06
C GLY A 293 -7.82 -15.71 20.25
N ASP A 294 -6.88 -15.59 19.31
CA ASP A 294 -5.83 -14.56 19.35
C ASP A 294 -6.43 -13.14 19.27
N VAL A 295 -7.38 -12.91 18.37
CA VAL A 295 -8.06 -11.61 18.22
C VAL A 295 -8.87 -11.27 19.49
N LEU A 296 -9.60 -12.24 20.06
CA LEU A 296 -10.32 -12.07 21.32
C LEU A 296 -9.36 -11.74 22.48
N SER A 297 -8.18 -12.36 22.51
CA SER A 297 -7.16 -12.08 23.51
C SER A 297 -6.71 -10.62 23.47
N ASP A 298 -6.41 -10.10 22.26
CA ASP A 298 -6.01 -8.72 22.06
C ASP A 298 -7.13 -7.73 22.46
N ILE A 299 -8.38 -8.03 22.10
CA ILE A 299 -9.55 -7.26 22.53
C ILE A 299 -9.62 -7.19 24.07
N ILE A 300 -9.46 -8.32 24.76
CA ILE A 300 -9.51 -8.37 26.23
C ILE A 300 -8.37 -7.53 26.83
N ILE A 301 -7.16 -7.64 26.30
CA ILE A 301 -5.99 -6.87 26.76
C ILE A 301 -6.27 -5.37 26.64
N ILE A 302 -6.79 -4.92 25.50
CA ILE A 302 -7.08 -3.49 25.27
C ILE A 302 -8.23 -3.02 26.14
N ILE A 303 -9.33 -3.76 26.22
CA ILE A 303 -10.45 -3.43 27.12
C ILE A 303 -9.95 -3.31 28.58
N HIS A 304 -9.03 -4.18 29.00
CA HIS A 304 -8.46 -4.10 30.35
C HIS A 304 -7.61 -2.83 30.55
N LYS A 305 -6.88 -2.38 29.53
CA LYS A 305 -6.15 -1.10 29.58
C LYS A 305 -7.09 0.10 29.67
N HIS A 306 -8.25 0.04 29.01
CA HIS A 306 -9.18 1.18 28.87
C HIS A 306 -10.37 1.14 29.84
N VAL A 307 -10.29 0.44 30.99
CA VAL A 307 -11.39 0.16 31.95
C VAL A 307 -12.26 1.34 32.39
N LYS A 308 -11.79 2.58 32.19
CA LYS A 308 -12.54 3.81 32.49
C LYS A 308 -13.41 4.35 31.34
N SER A 309 -13.34 3.80 30.12
CA SER A 309 -14.11 4.29 28.97
C SER A 309 -15.55 3.77 28.95
N ARG A 310 -16.51 4.65 28.64
CA ARG A 310 -17.97 4.37 28.64
C ARG A 310 -18.39 3.33 27.59
N SER A 311 -17.66 3.19 26.49
CA SER A 311 -17.94 2.24 25.41
C SER A 311 -17.83 0.76 25.84
N MET A 312 -17.20 0.48 26.98
CA MET A 312 -16.93 -0.89 27.44
C MET A 312 -18.11 -1.67 28.00
N HIS A 313 -19.24 -1.03 28.34
CA HIS A 313 -20.37 -1.75 28.94
C HIS A 313 -21.08 -2.69 27.93
N ARG A 314 -21.28 -2.26 26.68
CA ARG A 314 -21.84 -3.11 25.62
C ARG A 314 -20.83 -4.17 25.19
N VAL A 315 -19.56 -3.79 25.06
CA VAL A 315 -18.48 -4.70 24.65
C VAL A 315 -18.24 -5.80 25.68
N ARG A 316 -18.26 -5.48 26.98
CA ARG A 316 -18.19 -6.50 28.04
C ARG A 316 -19.31 -7.52 27.92
N TRP A 317 -20.55 -7.08 27.76
CA TRP A 317 -21.69 -7.98 27.56
C TRP A 317 -21.58 -8.81 26.28
N PHE A 318 -21.05 -8.22 25.20
CA PHE A 318 -20.89 -8.89 23.92
C PHE A 318 -19.76 -9.93 23.94
N VAL A 319 -18.59 -9.58 24.49
CA VAL A 319 -17.47 -10.52 24.71
C VAL A 319 -17.92 -11.64 25.65
N PHE A 320 -18.67 -11.31 26.71
CA PHE A 320 -19.25 -12.32 27.61
C PHE A 320 -20.27 -13.22 26.90
N ALA A 321 -21.08 -12.68 25.98
CA ALA A 321 -22.00 -13.46 25.16
C ALA A 321 -21.25 -14.41 24.22
N CYS A 322 -20.22 -13.93 23.50
CA CYS A 322 -19.37 -14.75 22.64
C CYS A 322 -18.65 -15.86 23.42
N LEU A 323 -18.11 -15.55 24.62
CA LEU A 323 -17.46 -16.53 25.48
C LEU A 323 -18.46 -17.51 26.12
N SER A 324 -19.67 -17.06 26.46
CA SER A 324 -20.72 -17.93 27.04
C SER A 324 -21.22 -18.98 26.05
N GLN A 325 -21.22 -18.69 24.75
CA GLN A 325 -21.56 -19.64 23.69
C GLN A 325 -20.40 -20.58 23.32
N ALA A 326 -19.14 -20.15 23.53
CA ALA A 326 -17.96 -21.01 23.38
C ALA A 326 -17.89 -22.16 24.42
N SER A 327 -18.74 -22.14 25.46
CA SER A 327 -18.93 -23.24 26.41
C SER A 327 -19.42 -24.56 25.78
N PHE A 328 -19.69 -24.59 24.48
CA PHE A 328 -19.99 -25.81 23.70
C PHE A 328 -18.74 -26.53 23.13
N LEU A 329 -17.53 -26.13 23.54
CA LEU A 329 -16.27 -26.83 23.22
C LEU A 329 -15.88 -27.89 24.29
N SER A 330 -16.86 -28.57 24.90
CA SER A 330 -16.63 -29.80 25.68
C SER A 330 -16.64 -31.03 24.78
#